data_AF-A0A2R7K6E6-F1
#
_entry.id   AF-A0A2R7K6E6-F1
#
_cell.length_a   1.000
_cell.length_b   1.000
_cell.length_c   1.000
_cell.angle_alpha   90.00
_cell.angle_beta   90.00
_cell.angle_gamma   90.00
#
_symmetry.space_group_name_H-M   'P 1'
#
loop_
_entity.id
_entity.type
_entity.pdbx_description
1 polymer ?
#
loop_
_entity_poly.entity_id
_entity_poly.type
_entity_poly.pdbx_seq_one_letter_code
_entity_poly.pdbx_strand_id
1 'polypeptide(L)'
;MKIMLCSNDNIHIFMISDNIKMKSIFKKLNPLQFGISLIFLLDLLGSLTSRWIGFNYQYIGFLSIIIYLTVGFLTTKKQGLKKGILYTALVGFFDSTIGWAVATVFKANMGKEDYSVNFSLLMVVLVIIMTSIIGLIGGGVALALKQNTDKRPGAK
;
A
#
# COMPACT_ATOMS: atom_id res chain seq x y z
N MET A 1 -18.73 -10.56 50.81
CA MET A 1 -18.40 -10.72 49.38
C MET A 1 -18.67 -9.38 48.69
N LYS A 2 -17.64 -8.55 48.51
CA LYS A 2 -17.76 -7.18 47.99
C LYS A 2 -17.61 -7.24 46.47
N ILE A 3 -18.72 -7.18 45.75
CA ILE A 3 -18.72 -7.09 44.29
C ILE A 3 -18.28 -5.67 43.94
N MET A 4 -17.03 -5.54 43.52
CA MET A 4 -16.44 -4.30 43.04
C MET A 4 -16.92 -4.10 41.59
N LEU A 5 -17.92 -3.25 41.41
CA LEU A 5 -18.38 -2.79 40.10
C LEU A 5 -17.28 -1.87 39.52
N CYS A 6 -16.54 -2.37 38.54
CA CYS A 6 -15.58 -1.57 37.79
C CYS A 6 -16.34 -0.59 36.90
N SER A 7 -16.09 0.71 37.10
CA SER A 7 -16.77 1.81 36.43
C SER A 7 -16.59 1.80 34.91
N ASN A 8 -17.68 2.09 34.21
CA ASN A 8 -17.83 2.15 32.74
C ASN A 8 -17.03 3.32 32.09
N ASP A 9 -16.50 4.23 32.89
CA ASP A 9 -15.80 5.44 32.40
C ASP A 9 -14.36 5.17 31.91
N ASN A 10 -13.76 4.06 32.33
CA ASN A 10 -12.38 3.71 31.95
C ASN A 10 -12.26 3.21 30.50
N ILE A 11 -13.36 2.72 29.91
CA ILE A 11 -13.36 2.13 28.57
C ILE A 11 -13.24 3.23 27.49
N HIS A 12 -13.92 4.36 27.69
CA HIS A 12 -13.88 5.49 26.75
C HIS A 12 -12.51 6.17 26.68
N ILE A 13 -11.82 6.32 27.81
CA ILE A 13 -10.50 6.95 27.87
C ILE A 13 -9.44 6.07 27.19
N PHE A 14 -9.54 4.74 27.36
CA PHE A 14 -8.63 3.78 26.71
C PHE A 14 -8.75 3.82 25.19
N MET A 15 -9.98 3.81 24.66
CA MET A 15 -10.23 3.89 23.21
C MET A 15 -9.73 5.20 22.56
N ILE A 16 -9.78 6.33 23.27
CA ILE A 16 -9.31 7.63 22.75
C ILE A 16 -7.77 7.67 22.74
N SER A 17 -7.12 7.13 23.77
CA SER A 17 -5.65 7.08 23.88
C SER A 17 -5.00 6.27 22.75
N ASP A 18 -5.56 5.09 22.42
CA ASP A 18 -5.05 4.24 21.34
C ASP A 18 -5.17 4.90 19.97
N ASN A 19 -6.24 5.66 19.74
CA ASN A 19 -6.50 6.35 18.47
C ASN A 19 -5.49 7.50 18.24
N ILE A 20 -5.11 8.22 19.30
CA ILE A 20 -4.11 9.29 19.23
C ILE A 20 -2.71 8.71 18.97
N LYS A 21 -2.37 7.60 19.64
CA LYS A 21 -1.07 6.93 19.49
C LYS A 21 -0.90 6.35 18.08
N MET A 22 -1.95 5.73 17.54
CA MET A 22 -1.99 5.27 16.14
C MET A 22 -1.74 6.39 15.13
N LYS A 23 -2.44 7.53 15.26
CA LYS A 23 -2.23 8.69 14.37
C LYS A 23 -0.78 9.22 14.40
N SER A 24 -0.13 9.18 15.56
CA SER A 24 1.28 9.56 15.71
C SER A 24 2.23 8.62 14.97
N ILE A 25 1.98 7.30 15.06
CA ILE A 25 2.76 6.27 14.36
C ILE A 25 2.63 6.41 12.84
N PHE A 26 1.42 6.60 12.31
CA PHE A 26 1.19 6.82 10.87
C PHE A 26 1.82 8.11 10.34
N LYS A 27 1.96 9.14 11.18
CA LYS A 27 2.64 10.39 10.79
C LYS A 27 4.14 10.18 10.59
N LYS A 28 4.76 9.34 11.42
CA LYS A 28 6.21 9.08 11.41
C LYS A 28 6.64 8.06 10.35
N LEU A 29 5.72 7.21 9.88
CA LEU A 29 6.02 6.21 8.85
C LEU A 29 6.38 6.87 7.50
N ASN A 30 7.50 6.41 6.94
CA ASN A 30 7.92 6.74 5.59
C ASN A 30 6.92 6.09 4.60
N PRO A 31 6.32 6.84 3.65
CA PRO A 31 5.40 6.29 2.66
C PRO A 31 5.91 5.04 1.93
N LEU A 32 7.22 4.91 1.73
CA LEU A 32 7.84 3.71 1.14
C LEU A 32 7.62 2.47 2.01
N GLN A 33 7.94 2.55 3.29
CA GLN A 33 7.76 1.43 4.24
C GLN A 33 6.29 1.04 4.32
N PHE A 34 5.41 2.04 4.38
CA PHE A 34 3.97 1.82 4.37
C PHE A 34 3.50 1.07 3.11
N GLY A 35 3.97 1.48 1.93
CA GLY A 35 3.66 0.80 0.66
C GLY A 35 4.13 -0.65 0.63
N ILE A 36 5.38 -0.90 1.01
CA ILE A 36 5.96 -2.25 1.07
C ILE A 36 5.17 -3.14 2.04
N SER A 37 4.88 -2.65 3.25
CA SER A 37 4.12 -3.42 4.24
C SER A 37 2.70 -3.74 3.76
N LEU A 38 2.02 -2.79 3.10
CA LEU A 38 0.67 -3.03 2.58
C LEU A 38 0.66 -4.04 1.43
N ILE A 39 1.59 -3.92 0.48
CA ILE A 39 1.72 -4.89 -0.62
C ILE A 39 2.02 -6.27 -0.08
N PHE A 40 3.00 -6.39 0.83
CA PHE A 40 3.34 -7.67 1.42
C PHE A 40 2.15 -8.34 2.13
N LEU A 41 1.38 -7.56 2.91
CA LEU A 41 0.17 -8.07 3.56
C LEU A 41 -0.92 -8.45 2.54
N LEU A 42 -1.08 -7.65 1.48
CA LEU A 42 -2.03 -7.91 0.42
C LEU A 42 -1.67 -9.22 -0.32
N ASP A 43 -0.40 -9.42 -0.65
CA ASP A 43 0.06 -10.65 -1.33
C ASP A 43 -0.09 -11.86 -0.43
N LEU A 44 0.28 -11.75 0.84
CA LEU A 44 0.16 -12.83 1.82
C LEU A 44 -1.29 -13.26 1.99
N LEU A 45 -2.19 -12.30 2.26
CA LEU A 45 -3.61 -12.57 2.46
C LEU A 45 -4.27 -12.99 1.15
N GLY A 46 -3.94 -12.34 0.04
CA GLY A 46 -4.41 -12.68 -1.29
C GLY A 46 -4.04 -14.11 -1.69
N SER A 47 -2.83 -14.55 -1.37
CA SER A 47 -2.35 -15.89 -1.67
C SER A 47 -3.08 -16.95 -0.85
N LEU A 48 -3.23 -16.70 0.45
CA LEU A 48 -3.96 -17.59 1.36
C LEU A 48 -5.45 -17.71 0.96
N THR A 49 -6.10 -16.57 0.73
CA THR A 49 -7.53 -16.53 0.37
C THR A 49 -7.78 -17.09 -1.01
N SER A 50 -6.91 -16.83 -1.99
CA SER A 50 -6.99 -17.41 -3.34
C SER A 50 -6.91 -18.94 -3.29
N ARG A 51 -6.03 -19.50 -2.46
CA ARG A 51 -5.95 -20.94 -2.24
C ARG A 51 -7.19 -21.53 -1.57
N TRP A 52 -7.78 -20.82 -0.60
CA TRP A 52 -8.92 -21.34 0.16
C TRP A 52 -10.25 -21.22 -0.57
N ILE A 53 -10.48 -20.10 -1.25
CA ILE A 53 -11.73 -19.78 -1.93
C ILE A 53 -11.67 -20.21 -3.41
N GLY A 54 -10.48 -20.43 -3.95
CA GLY A 54 -10.26 -20.89 -5.33
C GLY A 54 -10.35 -19.79 -6.39
N PHE A 55 -10.41 -18.52 -6.01
CA PHE A 55 -10.41 -17.41 -6.98
C PHE A 55 -9.00 -17.17 -7.56
N ASN A 56 -8.94 -16.59 -8.77
CA ASN A 56 -7.68 -16.26 -9.43
C ASN A 56 -6.94 -15.12 -8.72
N TYR A 57 -5.73 -15.40 -8.25
CA TYR A 57 -4.86 -14.44 -7.54
C TYR A 57 -4.62 -13.14 -8.32
N GLN A 58 -4.64 -13.18 -9.65
CA GLN A 58 -4.41 -12.00 -10.50
C GLN A 58 -5.39 -10.85 -10.22
N TYR A 59 -6.59 -11.13 -9.69
CA TYR A 59 -7.55 -10.08 -9.32
C TYR A 59 -7.08 -9.20 -8.15
N ILE A 60 -6.17 -9.69 -7.30
CA ILE A 60 -5.56 -8.91 -6.22
C ILE A 60 -4.72 -7.76 -6.78
N GLY A 61 -4.18 -7.89 -7.99
CA GLY A 61 -3.41 -6.84 -8.64
C GLY A 61 -4.16 -5.51 -8.79
N PHE A 62 -5.49 -5.53 -8.92
CA PHE A 62 -6.29 -4.30 -8.94
C PHE A 62 -6.22 -3.53 -7.62
N LEU A 63 -6.13 -4.23 -6.49
CA LEU A 63 -5.96 -3.59 -5.16
C LEU A 63 -4.56 -3.00 -5.02
N SER A 64 -3.53 -3.65 -5.59
CA SER A 64 -2.16 -3.12 -5.62
C SER A 64 -2.07 -1.76 -6.32
N ILE A 65 -2.87 -1.53 -7.38
CA ILE A 65 -2.94 -0.21 -8.06
C ILE A 65 -3.32 0.92 -7.10
N ILE A 66 -4.29 0.67 -6.20
CA ILE A 66 -4.72 1.67 -5.21
C ILE A 66 -3.57 1.99 -4.24
N ILE A 67 -2.80 0.98 -3.85
CA ILE A 67 -1.62 1.16 -3.00
C ILE A 67 -0.56 1.99 -3.72
N TYR A 68 -0.28 1.70 -5.00
CA TYR A 68 0.67 2.46 -5.82
C TYR A 68 0.28 3.93 -5.98
N LEU A 69 -0.99 4.20 -6.28
CA LEU A 69 -1.53 5.57 -6.34
C LEU A 69 -1.34 6.29 -5.00
N THR A 70 -1.64 5.61 -3.90
CA THR A 70 -1.53 6.16 -2.55
C THR A 70 -0.08 6.48 -2.18
N VAL A 71 0.86 5.58 -2.48
CA VAL A 71 2.30 5.79 -2.24
C VAL A 71 2.81 6.96 -3.06
N GLY A 72 2.49 7.03 -4.36
CA GLY A 72 2.88 8.13 -5.24
C GLY A 72 2.34 9.48 -4.76
N PHE A 73 1.06 9.51 -4.38
CA PHE A 73 0.40 10.69 -3.83
C PHE A 73 1.02 11.17 -2.52
N LEU A 74 1.11 10.29 -1.51
CA LEU A 74 1.60 10.63 -0.18
C LEU A 74 3.08 11.02 -0.20
N THR A 75 3.90 10.31 -0.97
CA THR A 75 5.32 10.62 -1.13
C THR A 75 5.51 11.96 -1.82
N THR A 76 4.74 12.23 -2.88
CA THR A 76 4.83 13.52 -3.59
C THR A 76 4.44 14.68 -2.69
N LYS A 77 3.38 14.52 -1.89
CA LYS A 77 2.95 15.54 -0.92
C LYS A 77 4.04 15.84 0.13
N LYS A 78 4.79 14.84 0.58
CA LYS A 78 5.83 14.99 1.62
C LYS A 78 7.21 15.38 1.07
N GLN A 79 7.60 14.84 -0.09
CA GLN A 79 9.00 14.85 -0.56
C GLN A 79 9.16 15.23 -2.05
N GLY A 80 8.08 15.53 -2.76
CA GLY A 80 8.10 15.94 -4.17
C GLY A 80 7.97 14.79 -5.18
N LEU A 81 7.66 15.16 -6.42
CA LEU A 81 7.22 14.23 -7.47
C LEU A 81 8.27 13.18 -7.84
N LYS A 82 9.54 13.59 -8.00
CA LYS A 82 10.64 12.67 -8.35
C LYS A 82 10.74 11.51 -7.36
N LYS A 83 10.63 11.80 -6.06
CA LYS A 83 10.63 10.79 -5.01
C LYS A 83 9.36 9.96 -5.01
N GLY A 84 8.20 10.54 -5.34
CA GLY A 84 6.95 9.81 -5.51
C GLY A 84 7.03 8.73 -6.59
N ILE A 85 7.57 9.07 -7.76
CA ILE A 85 7.79 8.10 -8.85
C ILE A 85 8.77 7.01 -8.39
N LEU A 86 9.94 7.41 -7.85
CA LEU A 86 10.97 6.48 -7.39
C LEU A 86 10.44 5.51 -6.33
N TYR A 87 9.72 6.00 -5.33
CA TYR A 87 9.20 5.14 -4.26
C TYR A 87 8.14 4.19 -4.78
N THR A 88 7.26 4.64 -5.67
CA THR A 88 6.25 3.75 -6.26
C THR A 88 6.90 2.67 -7.13
N ALA A 89 7.96 3.02 -7.88
CA ALA A 89 8.77 2.06 -8.64
C ALA A 89 9.44 1.02 -7.74
N LEU A 90 10.00 1.43 -6.59
CA LEU A 90 10.59 0.51 -5.61
C LEU A 90 9.55 -0.42 -4.99
N VAL A 91 8.34 0.06 -4.72
CA VAL A 91 7.25 -0.80 -4.25
C VAL A 91 6.85 -1.79 -5.35
N GLY A 92 6.74 -1.37 -6.61
CA GLY A 92 6.44 -2.28 -7.73
C GLY A 92 7.54 -3.31 -7.99
N PHE A 93 8.81 -2.94 -7.81
CA PHE A 93 9.92 -3.88 -7.83
C PHE A 93 9.80 -4.92 -6.71
N PHE A 94 9.44 -4.50 -5.51
CA PHE A 94 9.20 -5.40 -4.38
C PHE A 94 8.02 -6.35 -4.66
N ASP A 95 6.88 -5.84 -5.15
CA ASP A 95 5.69 -6.63 -5.51
C ASP A 95 6.01 -7.73 -6.54
N SER A 96 6.65 -7.33 -7.65
CA SER A 96 6.99 -8.25 -8.74
C SER A 96 8.08 -9.27 -8.39
N THR A 97 8.79 -9.10 -7.27
CA THR A 97 9.83 -10.03 -6.80
C THR A 97 9.38 -10.81 -5.57
N ILE A 98 9.26 -10.13 -4.44
CA ILE A 98 8.89 -10.74 -3.15
C ILE A 98 7.41 -11.12 -3.13
N GLY A 99 6.53 -10.30 -3.69
CA GLY A 99 5.10 -10.61 -3.77
C GLY A 99 4.85 -11.89 -4.58
N TRP A 100 5.52 -12.01 -5.74
CA TRP A 100 5.48 -13.25 -6.53
C TRP A 100 6.08 -14.45 -5.79
N ALA A 101 7.18 -14.27 -5.05
CA ALA A 101 7.76 -15.32 -4.23
C ALA A 101 6.79 -15.79 -3.13
N VAL A 102 6.11 -14.86 -2.45
CA VAL A 102 5.05 -15.17 -1.46
C VAL A 102 3.95 -15.99 -2.12
N ALA A 103 3.42 -15.53 -3.24
CA ALA A 103 2.34 -16.24 -3.94
C ALA A 103 2.73 -17.67 -4.37
N THR A 104 3.98 -17.86 -4.77
CA THR A 104 4.52 -19.18 -5.13
C THR A 104 4.65 -20.09 -3.91
N VAL A 105 5.23 -19.59 -2.80
CA VAL A 105 5.42 -20.35 -1.55
C VAL A 105 4.07 -20.79 -0.96
N PHE A 106 3.08 -19.91 -0.98
CA PHE A 106 1.74 -20.20 -0.45
C PHE A 106 0.85 -20.97 -1.42
N LYS A 107 1.34 -21.26 -2.65
CA LYS A 107 0.62 -21.96 -3.72
C LYS A 107 -0.71 -21.27 -4.03
N ALA A 108 -0.65 -19.96 -4.26
CA ALA A 108 -1.80 -19.18 -4.71
C ALA A 108 -2.37 -19.76 -6.02
N ASN A 109 -3.67 -19.61 -6.25
CA ASN A 109 -4.28 -20.04 -7.50
C ASN A 109 -3.98 -19.01 -8.60
N MET A 110 -2.86 -19.20 -9.31
CA MET A 110 -2.39 -18.32 -10.38
C MET A 110 -3.04 -18.61 -11.75
N GLY A 111 -3.98 -19.56 -11.84
CA GLY A 111 -4.53 -20.01 -13.12
C GLY A 111 -3.62 -21.00 -13.87
N LYS A 112 -3.94 -21.29 -15.13
CA LYS A 112 -3.28 -22.33 -15.96
C LYS A 112 -2.12 -21.80 -16.82
N GLU A 113 -1.48 -20.71 -16.42
CA GLU A 113 -0.38 -20.13 -17.20
C GLU A 113 0.98 -20.72 -16.77
N ASP A 114 1.63 -21.43 -17.69
CA ASP A 114 3.02 -21.88 -17.53
C ASP A 114 3.97 -20.70 -17.77
N TYR A 115 4.49 -20.11 -16.69
CA TYR A 115 5.43 -19.00 -16.78
C TYR A 115 6.87 -19.50 -16.96
N SER A 116 7.49 -19.21 -18.11
CA SER A 116 8.92 -19.45 -18.34
C SER A 116 9.81 -18.48 -17.55
N VAL A 117 11.05 -18.85 -17.24
CA VAL A 117 11.98 -18.02 -16.45
C VAL A 117 12.29 -16.68 -17.13
N ASN A 118 12.43 -16.66 -18.46
CA ASN A 118 12.66 -15.43 -19.22
C ASN A 118 11.45 -14.47 -19.17
N PHE A 119 10.25 -15.03 -19.00
CA PHE A 119 9.02 -14.24 -18.86
C PHE A 119 8.97 -13.51 -17.51
N SER A 120 9.57 -14.08 -16.46
CA SER A 120 9.59 -13.49 -15.11
C SER A 120 10.41 -12.19 -15.04
N LEU A 121 11.61 -12.14 -15.65
CA LEU A 121 12.43 -10.91 -15.68
C LEU A 121 11.77 -9.78 -16.47
N LEU A 122 11.17 -10.11 -17.63
CA LEU A 122 10.43 -9.13 -18.43
C LEU A 122 9.25 -8.55 -17.63
N MET A 123 8.53 -9.41 -16.90
CA MET A 123 7.42 -8.98 -16.05
C MET A 123 7.86 -8.02 -14.93
N VAL A 124 8.98 -8.27 -14.27
CA VAL A 124 9.53 -7.34 -13.25
C VAL A 124 9.77 -5.95 -13.87
N VAL A 125 10.42 -5.89 -15.04
CA VAL A 125 10.68 -4.61 -15.72
C VAL A 125 9.37 -3.91 -16.10
N LEU A 126 8.40 -4.64 -16.66
CA LEU A 126 7.09 -4.10 -17.02
C LEU A 126 6.32 -3.56 -15.81
N VAL A 127 6.36 -4.27 -14.67
CA VAL A 127 5.72 -3.82 -13.43
C VAL A 127 6.40 -2.56 -12.90
N ILE A 128 7.72 -2.45 -12.94
CA ILE A 128 8.43 -1.22 -12.53
C ILE A 128 7.99 -0.03 -13.39
N ILE A 129 7.91 -0.21 -14.72
CA ILE A 129 7.48 0.86 -15.64
C ILE A 129 6.04 1.25 -15.34
N MET A 130 5.13 0.27 -15.23
CA MET A 130 3.72 0.49 -14.93
C MET A 130 3.53 1.22 -13.59
N THR A 131 4.19 0.76 -12.53
CA THR A 131 4.10 1.38 -11.21
C THR A 131 4.73 2.77 -11.17
N SER A 132 5.75 3.04 -11.98
CA SER A 132 6.30 4.39 -12.16
C SER A 132 5.27 5.33 -12.78
N ILE A 133 4.52 4.88 -13.81
CA ILE A 133 3.44 5.65 -14.43
C ILE A 133 2.31 5.90 -13.42
N ILE A 134 1.91 4.88 -12.65
CA ILE A 134 0.89 5.03 -11.60
C ILE A 134 1.36 6.02 -10.52
N GLY A 135 2.63 5.96 -10.13
CA GLY A 135 3.25 6.90 -9.19
C GLY A 135 3.25 8.33 -9.72
N LEU A 136 3.50 8.51 -11.02
CA LEU A 136 3.39 9.80 -11.70
C LEU A 136 1.95 10.34 -11.64
N ILE A 137 0.94 9.50 -11.88
CA ILE A 137 -0.48 9.89 -11.80
C ILE A 137 -0.82 10.33 -10.37
N GLY A 138 -0.55 9.47 -9.37
CA GLY A 138 -0.81 9.79 -7.97
C GLY A 138 -0.07 11.04 -7.50
N GLY A 139 1.18 11.21 -7.93
CA GLY A 139 1.96 12.41 -7.65
C GLY A 139 1.43 13.67 -8.35
N GLY A 140 0.97 13.55 -9.60
CA GLY A 140 0.34 14.63 -10.35
C GLY A 140 -0.92 15.15 -9.65
N VAL A 141 -1.76 14.24 -9.16
CA VAL A 141 -2.94 14.59 -8.34
C VAL A 141 -2.52 15.35 -7.07
N ALA A 142 -1.48 14.90 -6.37
CA ALA A 142 -0.98 15.60 -5.18
C ALA A 142 -0.52 17.03 -5.47
N LEU A 143 0.14 17.25 -6.61
CA LEU A 143 0.58 18.59 -7.03
C LEU A 143 -0.60 19.49 -7.41
N ALA A 144 -1.56 18.97 -8.17
CA ALA A 144 -2.77 19.71 -8.55
C ALA A 144 -3.55 20.19 -7.31
N LEU A 145 -3.69 19.34 -6.28
CA LEU A 145 -4.35 19.72 -5.03
C LEU A 145 -3.56 20.79 -4.24
N LYS A 146 -2.23 20.75 -4.28
CA LYS A 146 -1.39 21.75 -3.61
C LYS A 146 -1.56 23.14 -4.25
N GLN A 147 -1.52 23.21 -5.58
CA GLN A 147 -1.67 24.47 -6.33
C GLN A 147 -3.04 25.14 -6.08
N ASN A 148 -4.11 24.35 -5.93
CA ASN A 148 -5.44 24.88 -5.63
C ASN A 148 -5.57 25.44 -4.22
N THR A 149 -4.70 25.02 -3.29
CA THR A 149 -4.70 25.55 -1.92
C THR A 149 -3.98 26.91 -1.87
N ASP A 150 -2.84 27.02 -2.56
CA ASP A 150 -2.05 28.26 -2.60
C ASP A 150 -2.76 29.41 -3.31
N LYS A 151 -3.69 29.10 -4.24
CA LYS A 151 -4.51 30.09 -4.95
C LYS A 151 -5.67 30.67 -4.15
N ARG A 152 -5.93 30.22 -2.91
CA ARG A 152 -7.02 30.77 -2.09
C ARG A 152 -6.56 32.03 -1.35
N PRO A 153 -6.99 33.25 -1.73
CA PRO A 153 -6.68 34.46 -0.98
C PRO A 153 -7.38 34.40 0.39
N GLY A 154 -6.63 34.12 1.45
CA GLY A 154 -7.15 34.05 2.83
C GLY A 154 -6.51 33.01 3.75
N ALA A 155 -5.66 32.12 3.24
CA ALA A 155 -4.93 31.16 4.06
C ALA A 155 -3.54 31.71 4.45
N LYS A 156 -3.50 32.66 5.38
CA LYS A 156 -2.31 32.99 6.18
C LYS A 156 -2.69 33.10 7.63
#